data_AF-A0A139X6S2-F1
#
_entry.id   AF-A0A139X6S2-F1
#
_cell.length_a   1.000
_cell.length_b   1.000
_cell.length_c   1.000
_cell.angle_alpha   90.00
_cell.angle_beta   90.00
_cell.angle_gamma   90.00
#
_symmetry.space_group_name_H-M   'P 1'
#
loop_
_entity.id
_entity.type
_entity.pdbx_description
1 polymer ?
#
loop_
_entity_poly.entity_id
_entity_poly.type
_entity_poly.pdbx_seq_one_letter_code
_entity_poly.pdbx_strand_id
1 'polypeptide(L)'
;MSGGLYKILEKIRVRPGMYIGKASVTVLFDFLVGYKTARRELGIELTDEDADFCEHFHEFVERKHHLRTSNSWAKIIMLYCHHEKEGFDNFYKLLDEFKNRDKSLEVT
;
A
#
# COMPACT_ATOMS: atom_id res chain seq x y z
N MET A 1 18.26 -14.37 -0.09
CA MET A 1 17.27 -13.81 0.86
C MET A 1 16.43 -12.79 0.13
N SER A 2 15.29 -13.17 -0.44
CA SER A 2 14.50 -12.23 -1.26
C SER A 2 13.89 -11.13 -0.39
N GLY A 3 14.31 -9.88 -0.63
CA GLY A 3 13.49 -8.72 -0.30
C GLY A 3 12.18 -8.73 -1.11
N GLY A 4 11.21 -7.92 -0.71
CA GLY A 4 9.90 -7.83 -1.36
C GLY A 4 9.11 -6.67 -0.78
N LEU A 5 8.11 -6.17 -1.52
CA LEU A 5 7.32 -5.01 -1.12
C LEU A 5 6.68 -5.20 0.26
N TYR A 6 6.06 -6.36 0.50
CA TYR A 6 5.41 -6.64 1.78
C TYR A 6 6.39 -6.67 2.96
N LYS A 7 7.64 -7.09 2.74
CA LYS A 7 8.67 -7.09 3.80
C LYS A 7 9.07 -5.67 4.19
N ILE A 8 9.21 -4.75 3.23
CA ILE A 8 9.51 -3.35 3.54
C ILE A 8 8.29 -2.66 4.16
N LEU A 9 7.07 -2.95 3.67
CA LEU A 9 5.84 -2.46 4.27
C LEU A 9 5.69 -2.89 5.72
N GLU A 10 6.03 -4.13 6.08
CA GLU A 10 5.97 -4.59 7.47
C GLU A 10 6.99 -3.86 8.36
N LYS A 11 8.22 -3.66 7.86
CA LYS A 11 9.22 -2.87 8.58
C LYS A 11 8.75 -1.43 8.83
N ILE A 12 8.13 -0.81 7.83
CA ILE A 12 7.55 0.53 7.95
C ILE A 12 6.37 0.53 8.93
N ARG A 13 5.52 -0.51 8.93
CA ARG A 13 4.38 -0.66 9.86
C ARG A 13 4.84 -0.58 11.31
N VAL A 14 5.90 -1.32 11.62
CA VAL A 14 6.44 -1.43 12.99
C VAL A 14 7.23 -0.18 13.40
N ARG A 15 7.95 0.46 12.48
CA ARG A 15 8.85 1.59 12.79
C ARG A 15 8.77 2.71 11.76
N PRO A 16 7.63 3.38 11.56
CA PRO A 16 7.47 4.35 10.49
C PRO A 16 8.45 5.53 10.60
N GLY A 17 8.77 5.97 11.82
CA GLY A 17 9.76 7.02 12.05
C GLY A 17 11.16 6.70 11.52
N MET A 18 11.57 5.42 11.55
CA MET A 18 12.90 4.98 11.09
C MET A 18 13.01 4.95 9.56
N TYR A 19 11.92 4.61 8.87
CA TYR A 19 11.93 4.39 7.42
C TYR A 19 11.43 5.58 6.61
N ILE A 20 10.42 6.28 7.12
CA ILE A 20 9.73 7.37 6.42
C ILE A 20 9.57 8.62 7.29
N GLY A 21 10.29 8.71 8.41
CA GLY A 21 10.34 9.90 9.29
C GLY A 21 9.12 10.09 10.20
N LYS A 22 7.92 9.66 9.79
CA LYS A 22 6.69 9.71 10.58
C LYS A 22 5.63 8.74 10.06
N ALA A 23 4.65 8.38 10.90
CA ALA A 23 3.47 7.64 10.45
C ALA A 23 2.57 8.55 9.60
N SER A 24 2.70 8.47 8.28
CA SER A 24 1.97 9.30 7.32
C SER A 24 1.68 8.51 6.06
N VAL A 25 0.42 8.51 5.64
CA VAL A 25 -0.02 7.80 4.43
C VAL A 25 0.48 8.49 3.17
N THR A 26 0.58 9.81 3.19
CA THR A 26 1.13 10.58 2.08
C THR A 26 2.61 10.26 1.88
N VAL A 27 3.40 10.30 2.96
CA VAL A 27 4.84 9.98 2.88
C VAL A 27 5.06 8.50 2.53
N LEU A 28 4.21 7.60 3.04
CA LEU A 28 4.25 6.19 2.66
C LEU A 28 4.00 6.00 1.16
N PHE A 29 3.01 6.69 0.59
CA PHE A 29 2.75 6.66 -0.84
C PHE A 29 3.96 7.14 -1.65
N ASP A 30 4.55 8.28 -1.28
CA ASP A 30 5.73 8.82 -1.96
C ASP A 30 6.91 7.86 -1.90
N PHE A 31 7.14 7.23 -0.73
CA PHE A 31 8.15 6.20 -0.56
C PHE A 31 7.90 5.02 -1.51
N LEU A 32 6.66 4.54 -1.64
CA LEU A 32 6.31 3.44 -2.53
C LEU A 32 6.43 3.79 -4.02
N VAL A 33 6.12 5.03 -4.39
CA VAL A 33 6.39 5.54 -5.75
C VAL A 33 7.89 5.47 -6.03
N GLY A 34 8.73 6.02 -5.13
CA GLY A 34 10.18 5.98 -5.25
C GLY A 34 10.75 4.55 -5.28
N TYR A 35 10.24 3.66 -4.43
CA TYR A 35 10.62 2.24 -4.40
C TYR A 35 10.36 1.55 -5.74
N LYS A 36 9.17 1.75 -6.32
CA LYS A 36 8.81 1.18 -7.64
C LYS A 36 9.68 1.76 -8.75
N THR A 37 9.89 3.08 -8.75
CA THR A 37 10.77 3.75 -9.72
C THR A 37 12.18 3.18 -9.66
N ALA A 38 12.79 3.08 -8.48
CA ALA A 38 14.14 2.54 -8.32
C ALA A 38 14.26 1.10 -8.81
N ARG A 39 13.27 0.23 -8.52
CA ARG A 39 13.27 -1.15 -9.03
C ARG A 39 13.25 -1.21 -10.55
N ARG A 40 12.39 -0.39 -11.18
CA ARG A 40 12.29 -0.31 -12.64
C ARG A 40 13.60 0.14 -13.26
N GLU A 41 14.19 1.23 -12.75
CA GLU A 41 15.46 1.77 -13.26
C GLU A 41 16.64 0.79 -13.08
N LEU A 42 16.59 -0.05 -12.04
CA LEU A 42 17.61 -1.07 -11.77
C LEU A 42 17.32 -2.42 -12.44
N GLY A 43 16.25 -2.55 -13.23
CA GLY A 43 15.86 -3.81 -13.88
C GLY A 43 15.52 -4.94 -12.89
N ILE A 44 15.02 -4.60 -11.70
CA ILE A 44 14.67 -5.58 -10.68
C ILE A 44 13.21 -5.99 -10.87
N GLU A 45 13.01 -7.20 -11.40
CA GLU A 45 11.70 -7.80 -11.61
C GLU A 45 10.85 -7.83 -10.33
N LEU A 46 9.55 -7.60 -10.48
CA LEU A 46 8.59 -7.73 -9.39
C LEU A 46 8.33 -9.23 -9.12
N THR A 47 8.04 -9.56 -7.86
CA THR A 47 7.42 -10.85 -7.56
C THR A 47 5.94 -10.79 -7.96
N ASP A 48 5.29 -11.92 -8.19
CA ASP A 48 3.85 -11.97 -8.52
C ASP A 48 3.00 -11.23 -7.47
N GLU A 49 3.36 -11.39 -6.20
CA GLU A 49 2.76 -10.67 -5.06
C GLU A 49 2.95 -9.14 -5.12
N ASP A 50 4.14 -8.68 -5.52
CA ASP A 50 4.43 -7.25 -5.65
C ASP A 50 3.72 -6.66 -6.88
N ALA A 51 3.64 -7.42 -7.98
CA ALA A 51 2.93 -7.04 -9.19
C ALA A 51 1.42 -6.90 -8.92
N ASP A 52 0.83 -7.88 -8.22
CA ASP A 52 -0.56 -7.85 -7.81
C ASP A 52 -0.92 -6.57 -7.02
N PHE A 53 -0.09 -6.20 -6.05
CA PHE A 53 -0.28 -4.94 -5.32
C PHE A 53 -0.22 -3.73 -6.25
N CYS A 54 0.78 -3.68 -7.13
CA CYS A 54 0.99 -2.54 -8.03
C CYS A 54 -0.16 -2.33 -9.00
N GLU A 55 -0.78 -3.42 -9.46
CA GLU A 55 -1.86 -3.43 -10.44
C GLU A 55 -3.23 -3.22 -9.80
N HIS A 56 -3.51 -3.88 -8.67
CA HIS A 56 -4.88 -4.02 -8.17
C HIS A 56 -5.19 -3.23 -6.89
N PHE A 57 -4.18 -2.79 -6.12
CA PHE A 57 -4.45 -2.15 -4.81
C PHE A 57 -5.19 -0.81 -4.96
N HIS A 58 -4.88 -0.01 -5.99
CA HIS A 58 -5.56 1.26 -6.20
C HIS A 58 -7.06 1.07 -6.45
N GLU A 59 -7.42 0.16 -7.37
CA GLU A 59 -8.81 -0.16 -7.68
C GLU A 59 -9.53 -0.78 -6.47
N PHE A 60 -8.83 -1.60 -5.67
CA PHE A 60 -9.37 -2.12 -4.43
C PHE A 60 -9.80 -1.01 -3.46
N VAL A 61 -8.96 0.01 -3.25
CA VAL A 61 -9.27 1.16 -2.40
C VAL A 61 -10.44 1.98 -2.98
N GLU A 62 -10.44 2.23 -4.28
CA GLU A 62 -11.55 2.90 -4.97
C GLU A 62 -12.89 2.20 -4.73
N ARG A 63 -12.94 0.87 -4.96
CA ARG A 63 -14.14 0.06 -4.74
C ARG A 63 -14.61 0.07 -3.29
N LYS A 64 -13.67 -0.03 -2.34
CA LYS A 64 -14.00 -0.01 -0.89
C LYS A 64 -14.67 1.28 -0.46
N HIS A 65 -14.30 2.40 -1.09
CA HIS A 65 -14.85 3.73 -0.79
C HIS A 65 -15.97 4.16 -1.74
N HIS A 66 -16.38 3.31 -2.69
CA HIS A 66 -17.37 3.63 -3.73
C HIS A 66 -17.02 4.90 -4.52
N LEU A 67 -15.72 5.10 -4.80
CA LEU A 67 -15.20 6.24 -5.53
C LEU A 67 -14.56 5.78 -6.84
N ARG A 68 -14.59 6.65 -7.85
CA ARG A 68 -13.81 6.51 -9.09
C ARG A 68 -13.16 7.84 -9.41
N THR A 69 -11.84 7.92 -9.35
CA THR A 69 -11.11 9.18 -9.38
C THR A 69 -9.67 9.00 -9.86
N SER A 70 -9.07 10.08 -10.38
CA SER A 70 -7.63 10.12 -10.66
C SER A 70 -6.78 10.43 -9.43
N ASN A 71 -7.39 10.63 -8.26
CA ASN A 71 -6.65 10.84 -7.01
C ASN A 71 -5.90 9.56 -6.61
N SER A 72 -4.70 9.70 -6.04
CA SER A 72 -3.98 8.56 -5.48
C SER A 72 -4.79 7.86 -4.38
N TRP A 73 -4.57 6.56 -4.18
CA TRP A 73 -5.20 5.84 -3.07
C TRP A 73 -4.91 6.48 -1.71
N ALA A 74 -3.75 7.11 -1.52
CA ALA A 74 -3.43 7.84 -0.29
C ALA A 74 -4.34 9.05 -0.10
N LYS A 75 -4.62 9.81 -1.18
CA LYS A 75 -5.57 10.91 -1.13
C LYS A 75 -6.99 10.43 -0.92
N ILE A 76 -7.39 9.30 -1.53
CA ILE A 76 -8.70 8.67 -1.27
C ILE A 76 -8.84 8.33 0.21
N ILE A 77 -7.85 7.66 0.81
CA ILE A 77 -7.85 7.34 2.25
C ILE A 77 -7.99 8.62 3.09
N MET A 78 -7.23 9.67 2.75
CA MET A 78 -7.26 10.93 3.50
C MET A 78 -8.60 11.68 3.43
N LEU A 79 -9.48 11.40 2.46
CA LEU A 79 -10.84 11.95 2.44
C LEU A 79 -11.67 11.48 3.65
N TYR A 80 -11.29 10.37 4.29
CA TYR A 80 -12.00 9.74 5.39
C TYR A 80 -11.20 9.74 6.71
N CYS A 81 -10.10 10.49 6.79
CA CYS A 81 -9.24 10.53 7.97
C CYS A 81 -8.97 11.97 8.42
N HIS A 82 -8.87 12.19 9.73
CA HIS A 82 -8.62 13.51 10.31
C HIS A 82 -7.15 13.93 10.24
N HIS A 83 -6.22 12.97 10.25
CA HIS A 83 -4.79 13.24 10.19
C HIS A 83 -3.98 12.10 9.57
N GLU A 84 -2.74 12.41 9.16
CA GLU A 84 -1.83 11.51 8.44
C GLU A 84 -1.58 10.15 9.12
N LYS A 85 -1.47 10.12 10.46
CA LYS A 85 -1.30 8.87 11.20
C LYS A 85 -2.53 7.95 11.08
N GLU A 86 -3.73 8.51 11.07
CA GLU A 86 -4.95 7.73 10.95
C GLU A 86 -5.07 7.17 9.53
N GLY A 87 -4.73 7.96 8.52
CA GLY A 87 -4.61 7.48 7.15
C GLY A 87 -3.57 6.36 7.01
N PHE A 88 -2.44 6.47 7.72
CA PHE A 88 -1.40 5.44 7.73
C PHE A 88 -1.93 4.15 8.35
N ASP A 89 -2.60 4.22 9.51
CA ASP A 89 -3.21 3.08 10.16
C ASP A 89 -4.32 2.45 9.27
N ASN A 90 -5.09 3.28 8.56
CA ASN A 90 -6.13 2.84 7.63
C ASN A 90 -5.55 2.13 6.39
N PHE A 91 -4.45 2.63 5.83
CA PHE A 91 -3.73 1.94 4.75
C PHE A 91 -3.40 0.49 5.14
N TYR A 92 -2.88 0.25 6.35
CA TYR A 92 -2.55 -1.11 6.77
C TYR A 92 -3.77 -1.99 6.98
N LYS A 93 -4.91 -1.43 7.41
CA LYS A 93 -6.19 -2.19 7.45
C LYS A 93 -6.60 -2.61 6.04
N LEU A 94 -6.59 -1.68 5.08
CA LEU A 94 -6.92 -1.95 3.68
C LEU A 94 -5.94 -2.93 3.04
N LEU A 95 -4.65 -2.86 3.39
CA LEU A 95 -3.63 -3.80 2.95
C LEU A 95 -3.90 -5.21 3.47
N ASP A 96 -4.26 -5.34 4.74
CA ASP A 96 -4.59 -6.64 5.35
C ASP A 96 -5.85 -7.23 4.72
N GLU A 97 -6.86 -6.41 4.42
CA GLU A 97 -8.06 -6.85 3.67
C GLU A 97 -7.71 -7.25 2.23
N PHE A 98 -6.92 -6.44 1.52
CA PHE A 98 -6.49 -6.71 0.14
C PHE A 98 -5.78 -8.05 0.04
N LYS A 99 -4.90 -8.38 0.99
CA LYS A 99 -4.18 -9.67 1.03
C LYS A 99 -5.05 -10.88 1.35
N ASN A 100 -6.27 -10.67 1.85
CA ASN A 100 -7.20 -11.74 2.22
C ASN A 100 -8.41 -11.85 1.27
N ARG A 101 -8.51 -10.99 0.25
CA ARG A 101 -9.69 -10.89 -0.63
C ARG A 101 -10.05 -12.17 -1.40
N ASP A 102 -9.08 -13.02 -1.69
CA ASP A 102 -9.29 -14.27 -2.46
C ASP A 102 -9.46 -15.50 -1.54
N LYS A 103 -9.11 -15.39 -0.25
CA LYS A 103 -9.20 -16.49 0.72
C LYS A 103 -10.63 -16.77 1.18
N SER A 104 -11.58 -15.89 0.87
CA SER A 104 -13.00 -16.10 1.16
C SER A 104 -13.69 -17.04 0.16
N LEU A 105 -13.01 -17.43 -0.93
CA LEU A 105 -13.55 -18.34 -1.96
C LEU A 105 -13.13 -19.81 -1.77
N GLU A 106 -12.23 -20.11 -0.82
CA GLU A 106 -11.78 -21.48 -0.51
C GLU A 106 -12.62 -22.17 0.59
N VAL A 107 -13.69 -21.52 1.05
CA VAL A 107 -14.66 -22.09 2.01
C VAL A 107 -16.03 -22.18 1.33
N THR A 108 -16.17 -23.03 0.32
CA THR A 108 -17.47 -23.54 -0.14
C THR A 108 -17.30 -24.96 -0.67
#